data_AF-A0A8C1U112-F1
#
_entry.id   AF-A0A8C1U112-F1
#
_cell.length_a   1.000
_cell.length_b   1.000
_cell.length_c   1.000
_cell.angle_alpha   90.00
_cell.angle_beta   90.00
_cell.angle_gamma   90.00
#
_symmetry.space_group_name_H-M   'P 1'
#
loop_
_entity.id
_entity.type
_entity.pdbx_description
1 polymer ?
#
loop_
_entity_poly.entity_id
_entity_poly.type
_entity_poly.pdbx_seq_one_letter_code
_entity_poly.pdbx_strand_id
1 'polypeptide(L)'
;LSSSSAAQKTNFTKVHGLPDITPLVSSVQETPEPIPTTVKGTIPTWIHGSLLRNGPGKFEFGNHYNHWFDGMALMHRFQIEDGQVTYRSRFLCSDSYTQNSERNRIIVSEFGTLALPDPCKNFFQRFLSRFEMPKPTDNASVNFVKYKGDYYVSTETNYMHRVDPDTLESKQKVDWSKFIAVNGATAHPHFDPDGTAYNMGNSYRNKGAFYNIIRVPPERDGPEDTLEGAKILCSIAPRDKSKPSYYHSFGMSENYVVFIEQPIKMDLFKIVTGRLRGKSLNEGVYWDPNQETIFHLIDKQTGKEMPVKYYTKALSTFHQINAFEQDGFLMLDMCCSDDGQSINNFLIQNLRQSGEALDEMYNTMSRPFPRRFVLPLNITSETLLEQNLNTRPDSTATAVCRTKNQVFCTFEDLHGEDLKDYGGLEFPHINYARYNTKPYRYYYGCGFRHLVGDSLIKMDLESKEFKVWRQPDLYPSEPVFILSPNAVEEDDGVILSVIITTDKSTFLLVLDAKTFEELGRAEVPVNIPYGFHGVFNSSA
;
A
#
# COMPACT_ATOMS: atom_id res chain seq x y z
N LEU A 1 1.03 -28.85 -33.02
CA LEU A 1 -0.43 -28.77 -32.79
C LEU A 1 -0.67 -28.88 -31.28
N SER A 2 -0.65 -27.75 -30.60
CA SER A 2 -1.17 -27.61 -29.24
C SER A 2 -1.94 -26.31 -29.24
N SER A 3 -3.24 -26.41 -29.50
CA SER A 3 -4.18 -25.31 -29.37
C SER A 3 -4.13 -24.83 -27.91
N SER A 4 -3.50 -23.69 -27.67
CA SER A 4 -3.74 -22.92 -26.46
C SER A 4 -5.23 -22.58 -26.48
N SER A 5 -6.01 -23.20 -25.59
CA SER A 5 -7.36 -22.69 -25.31
C SER A 5 -7.16 -21.27 -24.81
N ALA A 6 -7.51 -20.28 -25.63
CA ALA A 6 -7.67 -18.92 -25.17
C ALA A 6 -8.71 -18.98 -24.05
N ALA A 7 -8.27 -18.86 -22.80
CA ALA A 7 -9.18 -18.68 -21.68
C ALA A 7 -10.07 -17.49 -22.06
N GLN A 8 -11.38 -17.68 -22.08
CA GLN A 8 -12.32 -16.59 -22.26
C GLN A 8 -11.99 -15.52 -21.23
N LYS A 9 -11.50 -14.36 -21.67
CA LYS A 9 -11.28 -13.23 -20.78
C LYS A 9 -12.65 -12.82 -20.25
N THR A 10 -12.84 -12.90 -18.94
CA THR A 10 -14.06 -12.44 -18.29
C THR A 10 -14.09 -10.92 -18.37
N ASN A 11 -15.11 -10.34 -19.00
CA ASN A 11 -15.33 -8.90 -18.99
C ASN A 11 -16.12 -8.52 -17.73
N PHE A 12 -15.53 -7.69 -16.87
CA PHE A 12 -16.14 -7.16 -15.66
C PHE A 12 -16.95 -5.89 -15.93
N THR A 13 -16.64 -5.15 -16.99
CA THR A 13 -17.32 -3.91 -17.39
C THR A 13 -17.44 -3.77 -18.92
N LYS A 14 -18.04 -2.66 -19.37
CA LYS A 14 -18.19 -2.27 -20.79
C LYS A 14 -17.88 -0.77 -20.99
N VAL A 15 -16.81 -0.29 -20.36
CA VAL A 15 -16.36 1.09 -20.48
C VAL A 15 -15.61 1.26 -21.81
N HIS A 16 -15.82 2.41 -22.45
CA HIS A 16 -15.18 2.78 -23.71
C HIS A 16 -14.69 4.22 -23.64
N GLY A 17 -13.60 4.52 -24.36
CA GLY A 17 -13.06 5.86 -24.47
C GLY A 17 -12.39 6.35 -23.20
N LEU A 18 -11.68 5.48 -22.48
CA LEU A 18 -10.85 5.90 -21.35
C LEU A 18 -9.77 6.90 -21.83
N PRO A 19 -9.56 8.02 -21.11
CA PRO A 19 -8.52 8.97 -21.48
C PRO A 19 -7.11 8.37 -21.35
N ASP A 20 -6.16 8.88 -22.14
CA ASP A 20 -4.77 8.39 -22.09
C ASP A 20 -4.08 8.79 -20.78
N ILE A 21 -3.60 7.81 -20.04
CA ILE A 21 -2.87 7.98 -18.77
C ILE A 21 -1.36 7.82 -18.91
N THR A 22 -0.86 7.57 -20.12
CA THR A 22 0.59 7.43 -20.39
C THR A 22 1.42 8.57 -19.79
N PRO A 23 0.97 9.86 -19.84
CA PRO A 23 1.73 10.96 -19.24
C PRO A 23 1.86 10.89 -17.71
N LEU A 24 0.94 10.20 -17.02
CA LEU A 24 0.95 10.06 -15.55
C LEU A 24 2.11 9.20 -15.05
N VAL A 25 2.66 8.34 -15.92
CA VAL A 25 3.75 7.40 -15.62
C VAL A 25 4.98 7.75 -16.47
N SER A 26 5.47 8.98 -16.26
CA SER A 26 6.59 9.56 -17.00
C SER A 26 7.64 10.15 -16.05
N SER A 27 8.90 10.20 -16.51
CA SER A 27 9.98 10.76 -15.72
C SER A 27 9.86 12.26 -15.61
N VAL A 28 10.04 12.78 -14.40
CA VAL A 28 10.06 14.22 -14.12
C VAL A 28 11.42 14.67 -13.59
N GLN A 29 11.59 15.98 -13.47
CA GLN A 29 12.70 16.57 -12.71
C GLN A 29 12.26 16.84 -11.28
N GLU A 30 13.18 16.74 -10.34
CA GLU A 30 12.94 17.18 -8.97
C GLU A 30 12.91 18.71 -8.87
N THR A 31 12.36 19.23 -7.77
CA THR A 31 12.29 20.66 -7.45
C THR A 31 12.80 20.86 -6.02
N PRO A 32 14.13 20.84 -5.78
CA PRO A 32 14.70 20.75 -4.43
C PRO A 32 14.46 22.01 -3.58
N GLU A 33 14.39 23.17 -4.23
CA GLU A 33 14.06 24.44 -3.59
C GLU A 33 12.54 24.64 -3.55
N PRO A 34 11.96 25.21 -2.47
CA PRO A 34 10.54 25.46 -2.42
C PRO A 34 10.15 26.47 -3.49
N ILE A 35 9.08 26.15 -4.22
CA ILE A 35 8.43 27.06 -5.14
C ILE A 35 7.06 27.46 -4.60
N PRO A 36 6.62 28.71 -4.84
CA PRO A 36 5.27 29.14 -4.50
C PRO A 36 4.24 28.43 -5.39
N THR A 37 3.04 28.26 -4.86
CA THR A 37 1.87 27.79 -5.61
C THR A 37 0.88 28.92 -5.86
N THR A 38 -0.04 28.74 -6.80
CA THR A 38 -1.16 29.67 -6.98
C THR A 38 -2.39 29.14 -6.26
N VAL A 39 -2.78 29.78 -5.15
CA VAL A 39 -3.95 29.37 -4.37
C VAL A 39 -5.24 29.91 -5.00
N LYS A 40 -6.24 29.03 -5.13
CA LYS A 40 -7.63 29.36 -5.53
C LYS A 40 -8.59 28.83 -4.48
N GLY A 41 -9.68 29.56 -4.21
CA GLY A 41 -10.58 29.24 -3.11
C GLY A 41 -9.98 29.62 -1.75
N THR A 42 -10.38 28.91 -0.69
CA THR A 42 -9.94 29.15 0.69
C THR A 42 -9.37 27.88 1.29
N ILE A 43 -8.04 27.83 1.48
CA ILE A 43 -7.40 26.78 2.28
C ILE A 43 -7.51 27.19 3.75
N PRO A 44 -8.08 26.35 4.63
CA PRO A 44 -8.27 26.72 6.03
C PRO A 44 -6.95 27.07 6.73
N THR A 45 -6.93 28.21 7.41
CA THR A 45 -5.73 28.75 8.07
C THR A 45 -5.25 27.93 9.26
N TRP A 46 -6.10 27.06 9.80
CA TRP A 46 -5.72 26.15 10.89
C TRP A 46 -4.86 24.97 10.41
N ILE A 47 -4.78 24.72 9.10
CA ILE A 47 -3.89 23.68 8.56
C ILE A 47 -2.46 24.22 8.62
N HIS A 48 -1.67 23.65 9.52
CA HIS A 48 -0.28 24.01 9.72
C HIS A 48 0.60 22.75 9.70
N GLY A 49 1.37 22.58 8.63
CA GLY A 49 2.20 21.39 8.46
C GLY A 49 2.50 21.05 7.00
N SER A 50 2.96 19.82 6.77
CA SER A 50 3.39 19.33 5.46
C SER A 50 2.63 18.08 5.06
N LEU A 51 2.02 18.07 3.88
CA LEU A 51 1.69 16.82 3.20
C LEU A 51 2.95 16.28 2.53
N LEU A 52 3.40 15.11 2.99
CA LEU A 52 4.52 14.36 2.43
C LEU A 52 3.97 13.21 1.59
N ARG A 53 4.40 13.09 0.32
CA ARG A 53 4.00 11.99 -0.56
C ARG A 53 5.21 11.34 -1.22
N ASN A 54 5.12 10.04 -1.46
CA ASN A 54 6.17 9.28 -2.12
C ASN A 54 5.62 8.48 -3.30
N GLY A 55 6.48 8.21 -4.26
CA GLY A 55 6.12 7.50 -5.48
C GLY A 55 7.29 7.41 -6.46
N PRO A 56 7.09 6.72 -7.59
CA PRO A 56 8.09 6.64 -8.64
C PRO A 56 8.08 7.93 -9.47
N GLY A 57 9.24 8.57 -9.64
CA GLY A 57 9.39 9.78 -10.47
C GLY A 57 10.41 9.69 -11.60
N LYS A 58 11.11 8.56 -11.72
CA LYS A 58 12.03 8.30 -12.83
C LYS A 58 11.89 6.86 -13.31
N PHE A 59 11.59 6.70 -14.60
CA PHE A 59 11.20 5.43 -15.22
C PHE A 59 12.24 4.85 -16.20
N GLU A 60 13.41 5.48 -16.33
CA GLU A 60 14.50 5.00 -17.17
C GLU A 60 15.90 5.49 -16.75
N PHE A 61 16.88 4.63 -17.06
CA PHE A 61 18.31 4.94 -17.10
C PHE A 61 18.93 4.22 -18.29
N GLY A 62 19.01 4.89 -19.43
CA GLY A 62 19.36 4.31 -20.74
C GLY A 62 18.35 3.29 -21.28
N ASN A 63 17.72 2.48 -20.39
CA ASN A 63 16.67 1.51 -20.64
C ASN A 63 15.51 1.80 -19.69
N HIS A 64 14.30 1.39 -20.07
CA HIS A 64 13.10 1.58 -19.26
C HIS A 64 12.91 0.49 -18.21
N TYR A 65 12.28 0.85 -17.10
CA TYR A 65 11.72 -0.12 -16.18
C TYR A 65 10.46 -0.79 -16.77
N ASN A 66 10.14 -1.98 -16.27
CA ASN A 66 9.02 -2.81 -16.74
C ASN A 66 7.78 -2.73 -15.85
N HIS A 67 7.93 -2.33 -14.58
CA HIS A 67 6.84 -2.30 -13.60
C HIS A 67 6.75 -0.94 -12.93
N TRP A 68 5.53 -0.50 -12.58
CA TRP A 68 5.31 0.81 -11.95
C TRP A 68 6.11 0.99 -10.66
N PHE A 69 6.15 -0.07 -9.84
CA PHE A 69 6.90 -0.13 -8.57
C PHE A 69 8.43 0.00 -8.73
N ASP A 70 8.98 -0.15 -9.93
CA ASP A 70 10.43 -0.09 -10.16
C ASP A 70 10.95 1.34 -10.32
N GLY A 71 10.08 2.32 -10.59
CA GLY A 71 10.50 3.70 -10.78
C GLY A 71 11.15 4.27 -9.51
N MET A 72 12.14 5.15 -9.69
CA MET A 72 12.93 5.65 -8.57
C MET A 72 12.13 6.60 -7.69
N ALA A 73 12.27 6.44 -6.37
CA ALA A 73 11.59 7.21 -5.34
C ALA A 73 11.81 8.72 -5.52
N LEU A 74 10.70 9.43 -5.70
CA LEU A 74 10.61 10.88 -5.69
C LEU A 74 9.71 11.28 -4.53
N MET A 75 10.29 12.00 -3.58
CA MET A 75 9.58 12.54 -2.43
C MET A 75 9.01 13.90 -2.77
N HIS A 76 7.79 14.17 -2.32
CA HIS A 76 7.07 15.41 -2.53
C HIS A 76 6.65 16.01 -1.20
N ARG A 77 6.71 17.33 -1.09
CA ARG A 77 6.25 18.08 0.09
C ARG A 77 5.40 19.26 -0.35
N PHE A 78 4.22 19.37 0.26
CA PHE A 78 3.38 20.55 0.22
C PHE A 78 3.31 21.13 1.63
N GLN A 79 4.08 22.19 1.90
CA GLN A 79 4.01 22.91 3.18
C GLN A 79 2.83 23.87 3.13
N ILE A 80 1.96 23.80 4.14
CA ILE A 80 0.75 24.58 4.29
C ILE A 80 0.87 25.40 5.58
N GLU A 81 0.70 26.70 5.45
CA GLU A 81 0.78 27.66 6.56
C GLU A 81 -0.05 28.89 6.21
N ASP A 82 -0.94 29.32 7.11
CA ASP A 82 -1.81 30.50 6.94
C ASP A 82 -2.56 30.55 5.59
N GLY A 83 -3.01 29.38 5.12
CA GLY A 83 -3.73 29.24 3.85
C GLY A 83 -2.85 29.40 2.59
N GLN A 84 -1.54 29.52 2.74
CA GLN A 84 -0.55 29.50 1.65
C GLN A 84 0.08 28.11 1.53
N VAL A 85 0.51 27.77 0.32
CA VAL A 85 1.17 26.49 0.04
C VAL A 85 2.45 26.69 -0.76
N THR A 86 3.52 26.01 -0.34
CA THR A 86 4.74 25.86 -1.13
C THR A 86 4.98 24.40 -1.47
N TYR A 87 5.60 24.16 -2.62
CA TYR A 87 5.90 22.82 -3.10
C TYR A 87 7.42 22.62 -3.25
N ARG A 88 7.90 21.42 -2.91
CA ARG A 88 9.21 20.92 -3.31
C ARG A 88 9.18 19.42 -3.56
N SER A 89 10.15 18.92 -4.30
CA SER A 89 10.41 17.49 -4.45
C SER A 89 11.89 17.18 -4.52
N ARG A 90 12.26 15.97 -4.09
CA ARG A 90 13.64 15.48 -4.16
C ARG A 90 13.65 13.97 -4.40
N PHE A 91 14.47 13.51 -5.33
CA PHE A 91 14.76 12.10 -5.49
C PHE A 91 15.45 11.58 -4.23
N LEU A 92 15.09 10.37 -3.81
CA LEU A 92 15.83 9.69 -2.76
C LEU A 92 17.24 9.40 -3.28
N CYS A 93 18.27 9.87 -2.56
CA CYS A 93 19.66 9.53 -2.84
C CYS A 93 19.99 8.10 -2.37
N SER A 94 19.25 7.11 -2.87
CA SER A 94 19.47 5.70 -2.59
C SER A 94 20.71 5.17 -3.33
N ASP A 95 21.22 4.02 -2.88
CA ASP A 95 22.29 3.33 -3.59
C ASP A 95 21.84 2.97 -5.01
N SER A 96 20.59 2.50 -5.18
CA SER A 96 19.99 2.22 -6.50
C SER A 96 19.96 3.44 -7.40
N TYR A 97 19.45 4.57 -6.92
CA TYR A 97 19.34 5.81 -7.70
C TYR A 97 20.71 6.34 -8.11
N THR A 98 21.65 6.42 -7.16
CA THR A 98 23.00 6.95 -7.39
C THR A 98 23.74 6.09 -8.41
N GLN A 99 23.76 4.78 -8.21
CA GLN A 99 24.45 3.83 -9.09
C GLN A 99 23.89 3.82 -10.52
N ASN A 100 22.57 3.89 -10.66
CA ASN A 100 21.91 3.93 -11.96
C ASN A 100 22.15 5.26 -12.69
N SER A 101 22.15 6.38 -11.93
CA SER A 101 22.42 7.73 -12.45
C SER A 101 23.85 7.87 -12.97
N GLU A 102 24.85 7.46 -12.18
CA GLU A 102 26.28 7.53 -12.55
C GLU A 102 26.61 6.81 -13.86
N ARG A 103 25.90 5.72 -14.14
CA ARG A 103 26.16 4.84 -15.28
C ARG A 103 25.18 5.02 -16.43
N ASN A 104 24.15 5.86 -16.24
CA ASN A 104 22.98 5.96 -17.12
C ASN A 104 22.47 4.58 -17.56
N ARG A 105 22.36 3.66 -16.59
CA ARG A 105 22.01 2.24 -16.82
C ARG A 105 21.39 1.64 -15.56
N ILE A 106 20.35 0.82 -15.72
CA ILE A 106 19.78 0.02 -14.62
C ILE A 106 20.77 -1.09 -14.23
N ILE A 107 21.47 -0.92 -13.12
CA ILE A 107 22.46 -1.88 -12.60
C ILE A 107 22.06 -2.55 -11.27
N VAL A 108 21.01 -2.05 -10.62
CA VAL A 108 20.34 -2.72 -9.50
C VAL A 108 19.02 -3.31 -10.01
N SER A 109 18.75 -4.57 -9.67
CA SER A 109 17.49 -5.21 -10.04
C SER A 109 16.39 -4.71 -9.12
N GLU A 110 15.26 -4.36 -9.70
CA GLU A 110 14.04 -3.96 -8.99
C GLU A 110 13.02 -5.12 -9.02
N PHE A 111 11.77 -4.86 -8.63
CA PHE A 111 10.72 -5.86 -8.51
C PHE A 111 10.39 -6.55 -9.86
N GLY A 112 10.12 -5.76 -10.89
CA GLY A 112 9.76 -6.22 -12.23
C GLY A 112 10.88 -6.09 -13.28
N THR A 113 12.03 -5.53 -12.90
CA THR A 113 13.12 -5.22 -13.85
C THR A 113 14.45 -5.79 -13.40
N LEU A 114 15.05 -6.65 -14.23
CA LEU A 114 16.37 -7.20 -13.97
C LEU A 114 17.47 -6.19 -14.34
N ALA A 115 18.46 -6.02 -13.46
CA ALA A 115 19.67 -5.28 -13.77
C ALA A 115 20.35 -5.80 -15.04
N LEU A 116 20.87 -4.89 -15.84
CA LEU A 116 21.60 -5.25 -17.04
C LEU A 116 23.00 -5.80 -16.68
N PRO A 117 23.49 -6.83 -17.38
CA PRO A 117 24.85 -7.33 -17.19
C PRO A 117 25.86 -6.21 -17.39
N ASP A 118 26.82 -6.10 -16.48
CA ASP A 118 27.90 -5.11 -16.55
C ASP A 118 28.69 -5.29 -17.86
N PRO A 119 28.76 -4.26 -18.74
CA PRO A 119 29.55 -4.31 -19.97
C PRO A 119 31.06 -4.30 -19.74
N CYS A 120 31.52 -3.78 -18.59
CA CYS A 120 32.93 -3.69 -18.23
C CYS A 120 33.47 -5.01 -17.64
N LYS A 121 32.59 -5.92 -17.20
CA LYS A 121 32.99 -7.26 -16.74
C LYS A 121 33.30 -8.19 -17.91
N ASN A 122 34.49 -8.79 -17.88
CA ASN A 122 34.90 -9.83 -18.82
C ASN A 122 33.97 -11.07 -18.69
N PHE A 123 33.94 -11.96 -19.68
CA PHE A 123 33.06 -13.14 -19.68
C PHE A 123 33.15 -13.98 -18.38
N PHE A 124 34.35 -14.14 -17.82
CA PHE A 124 34.58 -14.87 -16.57
C PHE A 124 34.05 -14.13 -15.33
N GLN A 125 34.22 -12.80 -15.27
CA GLN A 125 33.66 -11.97 -14.19
C GLN A 125 32.12 -11.87 -14.29
N ARG A 126 31.56 -11.88 -15.50
CA ARG A 126 30.12 -11.99 -15.73
C ARG A 126 29.58 -13.32 -15.22
N PHE A 127 30.28 -14.41 -15.49
CA PHE A 127 29.93 -15.74 -14.96
C PHE A 127 29.96 -15.76 -13.42
N LEU A 128 31.04 -15.25 -12.80
CA LEU A 128 31.16 -15.18 -11.34
C LEU A 128 30.09 -14.28 -10.69
N SER A 129 29.74 -13.15 -11.30
CA SER A 129 28.71 -12.23 -10.79
C SER A 129 27.29 -12.83 -10.76
N ARG A 130 27.05 -13.92 -11.50
CA ARG A 130 25.78 -14.68 -11.41
C ARG A 130 25.66 -15.48 -10.11
N PHE A 131 26.77 -15.73 -9.43
CA PHE A 131 26.84 -16.47 -8.16
C PHE A 131 26.97 -15.57 -6.92
N GLU A 132 27.20 -14.26 -7.09
CA GLU A 132 27.10 -13.28 -6.00
C GLU A 132 25.63 -13.10 -5.60
N MET A 133 25.31 -13.27 -4.32
CA MET A 133 23.99 -12.96 -3.78
C MET A 133 23.71 -11.47 -3.99
N PRO A 134 22.66 -11.09 -4.74
CA PRO A 134 22.41 -9.69 -5.04
C PRO A 134 22.00 -8.97 -3.75
N LYS A 135 22.47 -7.73 -3.60
CA LYS A 135 21.96 -6.84 -2.57
C LYS A 135 20.51 -6.48 -2.92
N PRO A 136 19.56 -6.55 -1.97
CA PRO A 136 18.21 -6.02 -2.16
C PRO A 136 18.26 -4.55 -2.59
N THR A 137 17.28 -4.13 -3.40
CA THR A 137 17.10 -2.72 -3.72
C THR A 137 16.81 -1.90 -2.47
N ASP A 138 17.30 -0.67 -2.45
CA ASP A 138 16.96 0.35 -1.46
C ASP A 138 16.17 1.51 -2.09
N ASN A 139 15.54 1.27 -3.24
CA ASN A 139 14.57 2.16 -3.84
C ASN A 139 13.29 2.24 -2.99
N ALA A 140 13.31 3.10 -1.98
CA ALA A 140 12.21 3.28 -1.05
C ALA A 140 11.13 4.24 -1.61
N SER A 141 10.39 3.79 -2.62
CA SER A 141 9.43 4.59 -3.40
C SER A 141 7.97 4.51 -2.93
N VAL A 142 7.66 3.73 -1.89
CA VAL A 142 6.27 3.37 -1.56
C VAL A 142 5.64 4.39 -0.60
N ASN A 143 6.20 4.54 0.61
CA ASN A 143 5.54 5.33 1.66
C ASN A 143 6.54 6.11 2.53
N PHE A 144 6.03 7.13 3.23
CA PHE A 144 6.64 7.69 4.43
C PHE A 144 6.15 6.91 5.66
N VAL A 145 7.08 6.46 6.49
CA VAL A 145 6.80 5.73 7.73
C VAL A 145 7.50 6.41 8.89
N LYS A 146 6.96 6.25 10.10
CA LYS A 146 7.50 6.87 11.30
C LYS A 146 8.03 5.81 12.25
N TYR A 147 9.26 5.95 12.74
CA TYR A 147 9.77 5.12 13.83
C TYR A 147 10.41 6.01 14.88
N LYS A 148 9.99 5.78 16.12
CA LYS A 148 10.43 6.55 17.30
C LYS A 148 10.20 8.06 17.21
N GLY A 149 9.55 8.60 16.17
CA GLY A 149 9.43 10.05 15.95
C GLY A 149 10.03 10.55 14.63
N ASP A 150 10.92 9.79 13.98
CA ASP A 150 11.65 10.19 12.78
C ASP A 150 10.91 9.68 11.55
N TYR A 151 10.99 10.44 10.46
CA TYR A 151 10.46 10.05 9.18
C TYR A 151 11.47 9.22 8.39
N TYR A 152 10.98 8.13 7.83
CA TYR A 152 11.69 7.28 6.90
C TYR A 152 10.87 7.15 5.63
N VAL A 153 11.52 6.95 4.50
CA VAL A 153 10.85 6.39 3.33
C VAL A 153 11.14 4.90 3.23
N SER A 154 10.13 4.13 2.86
CA SER A 154 10.18 2.66 2.79
C SER A 154 9.72 2.12 1.44
N THR A 155 10.26 0.95 1.11
CA THR A 155 9.67 -0.03 0.18
C THR A 155 9.42 -1.32 0.99
N GLU A 156 9.35 -2.47 0.34
CA GLU A 156 9.09 -3.78 0.97
C GLU A 156 10.35 -4.65 1.15
N THR A 157 11.54 -4.03 1.13
CA THR A 157 12.82 -4.70 1.40
C THR A 157 13.27 -4.47 2.85
N ASN A 158 14.46 -4.96 3.20
CA ASN A 158 15.06 -4.71 4.51
C ASN A 158 15.66 -3.31 4.65
N TYR A 159 15.66 -2.49 3.59
CA TYR A 159 16.23 -1.15 3.62
C TYR A 159 15.14 -0.07 3.65
N MET A 160 15.34 0.91 4.52
CA MET A 160 14.61 2.17 4.54
C MET A 160 15.60 3.32 4.68
N HIS A 161 15.18 4.55 4.41
CA HIS A 161 16.03 5.73 4.51
C HIS A 161 15.40 6.76 5.43
N ARG A 162 16.12 7.15 6.50
CA ARG A 162 15.75 8.31 7.32
C ARG A 162 15.87 9.57 6.47
N VAL A 163 14.85 10.41 6.52
CA VAL A 163 14.77 11.64 5.71
C VAL A 163 14.42 12.84 6.57
N ASP A 164 14.83 14.01 6.13
CA ASP A 164 14.34 15.26 6.68
C ASP A 164 12.93 15.56 6.13
N PRO A 165 11.89 15.69 6.99
CA PRO A 165 10.54 15.98 6.50
C PRO A 165 10.39 17.41 5.95
N ASP A 166 11.27 18.34 6.30
CA ASP A 166 11.21 19.73 5.82
C ASP A 166 11.99 19.90 4.52
N THR A 167 13.21 19.32 4.47
CA THR A 167 14.09 19.50 3.31
C THR A 167 13.97 18.40 2.25
N LEU A 168 13.42 17.24 2.62
CA LEU A 168 13.42 15.97 1.86
C LEU A 168 14.81 15.36 1.65
N GLU A 169 15.80 15.78 2.44
CA GLU A 169 17.15 15.23 2.36
C GLU A 169 17.25 13.82 2.93
N SER A 170 17.85 12.92 2.16
CA SER A 170 18.27 11.60 2.63
C SER A 170 19.36 11.75 3.69
N LYS A 171 19.09 11.26 4.91
CA LYS A 171 20.06 11.31 6.03
C LYS A 171 20.80 9.99 6.18
N GLN A 172 20.08 8.89 6.36
CA GLN A 172 20.69 7.62 6.76
C GLN A 172 19.94 6.43 6.18
N LYS A 173 20.68 5.53 5.53
CA LYS A 173 20.18 4.19 5.16
C LYS A 173 20.15 3.29 6.40
N VAL A 174 18.98 2.75 6.71
CA VAL A 174 18.75 1.83 7.82
C VAL A 174 18.43 0.45 7.29
N ASP A 175 19.01 -0.57 7.92
CA ASP A 175 18.87 -1.98 7.54
C ASP A 175 18.23 -2.74 8.69
N TRP A 176 16.98 -3.17 8.50
CA TRP A 176 16.20 -3.95 9.46
C TRP A 176 16.97 -5.18 9.98
N SER A 177 17.77 -5.81 9.12
CA SER A 177 18.48 -7.06 9.45
C SER A 177 19.58 -6.88 10.51
N LYS A 178 20.00 -5.63 10.76
CA LYS A 178 20.95 -5.31 11.84
C LYS A 178 20.31 -5.33 13.23
N PHE A 179 18.99 -5.23 13.32
CA PHE A 179 18.25 -5.14 14.58
C PHE A 179 17.48 -6.42 14.88
N ILE A 180 16.83 -6.99 13.86
CA ILE A 180 16.01 -8.20 13.98
C ILE A 180 16.16 -9.09 12.74
N ALA A 181 15.95 -10.39 12.92
CA ALA A 181 16.12 -11.38 11.84
C ALA A 181 14.96 -11.36 10.83
N VAL A 182 14.94 -10.35 9.95
CA VAL A 182 13.97 -10.17 8.85
C VAL A 182 14.67 -9.89 7.52
N ASN A 183 14.01 -10.23 6.42
CA ASN A 183 14.47 -10.05 5.04
C ASN A 183 13.75 -8.91 4.31
N GLY A 184 12.69 -8.39 4.90
CA GLY A 184 11.89 -7.27 4.44
C GLY A 184 10.88 -6.87 5.51
N ALA A 185 10.35 -5.66 5.39
CA ALA A 185 9.24 -5.17 6.18
C ALA A 185 8.28 -4.40 5.27
N THR A 186 6.98 -4.38 5.57
CA THR A 186 6.03 -3.65 4.72
C THR A 186 6.18 -2.13 4.87
N ALA A 187 5.65 -1.40 3.89
CA ALA A 187 5.58 0.06 3.91
C ALA A 187 4.34 0.60 4.67
N HIS A 188 3.61 -0.27 5.38
CA HIS A 188 2.35 0.03 6.06
C HIS A 188 2.39 -0.38 7.55
N PRO A 189 3.29 0.22 8.37
CA PRO A 189 3.25 0.00 9.79
C PRO A 189 1.99 0.62 10.42
N HIS A 190 1.55 0.04 11.53
CA HIS A 190 0.53 0.60 12.40
C HIS A 190 1.13 1.16 13.68
N PHE A 191 0.41 2.08 14.33
CA PHE A 191 0.89 2.77 15.52
C PHE A 191 -0.14 2.69 16.65
N ASP A 192 0.33 2.38 17.86
CA ASP A 192 -0.42 2.65 19.08
C ASP A 192 -0.28 4.13 19.48
N PRO A 193 -1.21 4.68 20.30
CA PRO A 193 -1.19 6.09 20.71
C PRO A 193 0.08 6.54 21.44
N ASP A 194 0.82 5.62 22.07
CA ASP A 194 2.09 5.89 22.74
C ASP A 194 3.29 6.01 21.77
N GLY A 195 3.06 5.75 20.48
CA GLY A 195 4.09 5.75 19.44
C GLY A 195 4.74 4.39 19.19
N THR A 196 4.34 3.33 19.89
CA THR A 196 4.76 1.95 19.58
C THR A 196 4.35 1.63 18.14
N ALA A 197 5.31 1.22 17.32
CA ALA A 197 5.04 0.82 15.94
C ALA A 197 4.96 -0.71 15.81
N TYR A 198 3.98 -1.17 15.05
CA TYR A 198 3.83 -2.56 14.62
C TYR A 198 4.05 -2.62 13.12
N ASN A 199 4.76 -3.65 12.65
CA ASN A 199 4.94 -3.89 11.24
C ASN A 199 4.98 -5.40 10.95
N MET A 200 4.91 -5.80 9.70
CA MET A 200 5.10 -7.17 9.26
C MET A 200 6.36 -7.30 8.42
N GLY A 201 7.08 -8.40 8.60
CA GLY A 201 8.25 -8.74 7.79
C GLY A 201 8.42 -10.23 7.62
N ASN A 202 9.18 -10.66 6.63
CA ASN A 202 9.46 -12.08 6.38
C ASN A 202 10.84 -12.47 6.89
N SER A 203 11.06 -13.76 7.17
CA SER A 203 12.40 -14.29 7.39
C SER A 203 12.57 -15.68 6.77
N TYR A 204 13.77 -15.95 6.26
CA TYR A 204 14.14 -17.26 5.72
C TYR A 204 15.14 -17.93 6.66
N ARG A 205 14.73 -19.05 7.27
CA ARG A 205 15.56 -19.83 8.21
C ARG A 205 15.78 -21.24 7.66
N ASN A 206 16.66 -22.03 8.27
CA ASN A 206 16.90 -23.43 7.89
C ASN A 206 15.62 -24.30 7.86
N LYS A 207 14.57 -23.87 8.59
CA LYS A 207 13.27 -24.55 8.68
C LYS A 207 12.23 -24.05 7.67
N GLY A 208 12.59 -23.14 6.76
CA GLY A 208 11.72 -22.52 5.74
C GLY A 208 11.46 -21.03 5.96
N ALA A 209 10.52 -20.48 5.19
CA ALA A 209 10.04 -19.10 5.35
C ALA A 209 9.14 -18.95 6.59
N PHE A 210 9.13 -17.74 7.15
CA PHE A 210 8.26 -17.32 8.25
C PHE A 210 7.78 -15.88 8.01
N TYR A 211 6.55 -15.59 8.43
CA TYR A 211 6.05 -14.23 8.59
C TYR A 211 6.28 -13.79 10.03
N ASN A 212 6.73 -12.57 10.25
CA ASN A 212 7.09 -12.04 11.56
C ASN A 212 6.26 -10.78 11.83
N ILE A 213 5.63 -10.74 12.99
CA ILE A 213 5.07 -9.51 13.55
C ILE A 213 6.19 -8.79 14.26
N ILE A 214 6.50 -7.59 13.80
CA ILE A 214 7.55 -6.72 14.32
C ILE A 214 6.91 -5.72 15.27
N ARG A 215 7.55 -5.47 16.40
CA ARG A 215 7.21 -4.38 17.32
C ARG A 215 8.45 -3.51 17.53
N VAL A 216 8.31 -2.21 17.33
CA VAL A 216 9.34 -1.20 17.62
C VAL A 216 8.86 -0.32 18.78
N PRO A 217 9.61 -0.25 19.88
CA PRO A 217 9.27 0.60 21.01
C PRO A 217 9.32 2.10 20.65
N PRO A 218 8.52 2.97 21.32
CA PRO A 218 8.55 4.41 21.09
C PRO A 218 9.79 5.09 21.69
N GLU A 219 10.40 4.51 22.73
CA GLU A 219 11.48 5.12 23.48
C GLU A 219 12.73 5.33 22.63
N ARG A 220 13.46 6.42 22.89
CA ARG A 220 14.76 6.74 22.28
C ARG A 220 15.85 6.78 23.33
N ASP A 221 16.95 6.08 23.05
CA ASP A 221 18.16 6.18 23.87
C ASP A 221 19.05 7.37 23.46
N GLY A 222 18.91 7.86 22.22
CA GLY A 222 19.66 8.99 21.70
C GLY A 222 19.15 9.50 20.35
N PRO A 223 19.73 10.57 19.80
CA PRO A 223 19.29 11.18 18.53
C PRO A 223 19.62 10.33 17.28
N GLU A 224 20.55 9.38 17.40
CA GLU A 224 20.91 8.45 16.33
C GLU A 224 20.18 7.10 16.44
N ASP A 225 19.32 6.94 17.45
CA ASP A 225 18.48 5.77 17.62
C ASP A 225 17.49 5.68 16.45
N THR A 226 17.42 4.50 15.84
CA THR A 226 16.58 4.21 14.70
C THR A 226 15.56 3.12 15.05
N LEU A 227 16.04 1.88 15.18
CA LEU A 227 15.25 0.68 15.40
C LEU A 227 15.71 -0.09 16.64
N GLU A 228 16.56 0.51 17.48
CA GLU A 228 17.06 -0.12 18.68
C GLU A 228 15.90 -0.55 19.57
N GLY A 229 15.97 -1.77 20.09
CA GLY A 229 14.88 -2.37 20.86
C GLY A 229 13.75 -2.99 20.02
N ALA A 230 13.80 -2.94 18.69
CA ALA A 230 12.88 -3.69 17.83
C ALA A 230 12.91 -5.20 18.15
N LYS A 231 11.75 -5.85 18.14
CA LYS A 231 11.58 -7.26 18.46
C LYS A 231 10.63 -7.94 17.50
N ILE A 232 10.86 -9.23 17.27
CA ILE A 232 9.86 -10.12 16.67
C ILE A 232 8.90 -10.54 17.79
N LEU A 233 7.67 -10.05 17.71
CA LEU A 233 6.61 -10.36 18.66
C LEU A 233 6.07 -11.78 18.45
N CYS A 234 5.87 -12.16 17.19
CA CYS A 234 5.35 -13.47 16.81
C CYS A 234 5.94 -13.91 15.46
N SER A 235 6.16 -15.22 15.27
CA SER A 235 6.55 -15.81 13.99
C SER A 235 5.53 -16.86 13.56
N ILE A 236 4.96 -16.68 12.38
CA ILE A 236 3.93 -17.53 11.79
C ILE A 236 4.56 -18.34 10.65
N ALA A 237 4.32 -19.64 10.64
CA ALA A 237 4.77 -20.51 9.56
C ALA A 237 3.76 -20.49 8.40
N PRO A 238 4.19 -20.29 7.15
CA PRO A 238 3.35 -20.46 5.98
C PRO A 238 2.78 -21.87 5.88
N ARG A 239 1.61 -22.00 5.25
CA ARG A 239 1.05 -23.32 4.89
C ARG A 239 2.00 -24.12 3.99
N ASP A 240 2.62 -23.45 3.01
CA ASP A 240 3.72 -23.98 2.21
C ASP A 240 4.96 -23.12 2.41
N LYS A 241 5.94 -23.67 3.12
CA LYS A 241 7.18 -22.96 3.47
C LYS A 241 8.07 -22.64 2.28
N SER A 242 7.89 -23.33 1.16
CA SER A 242 8.61 -23.06 -0.10
C SER A 242 7.90 -22.02 -0.97
N LYS A 243 6.63 -21.75 -0.66
CA LYS A 243 5.75 -20.84 -1.41
C LYS A 243 4.95 -19.95 -0.46
N PRO A 244 5.61 -19.09 0.33
CA PRO A 244 4.93 -18.15 1.21
C PRO A 244 4.03 -17.19 0.41
N SER A 245 3.04 -16.63 1.10
CA SER A 245 2.16 -15.60 0.60
C SER A 245 2.90 -14.26 0.47
N TYR A 246 2.60 -13.52 -0.59
CA TYR A 246 2.84 -12.08 -0.68
C TYR A 246 1.78 -11.34 0.13
N TYR A 247 2.19 -10.33 0.89
CA TYR A 247 1.31 -9.47 1.68
C TYR A 247 1.89 -8.05 1.67
N HIS A 248 1.00 -7.07 1.70
CA HIS A 248 1.34 -5.66 1.53
C HIS A 248 1.06 -4.84 2.79
N SER A 249 -0.04 -5.13 3.48
CA SER A 249 -0.37 -4.57 4.78
C SER A 249 -1.01 -5.63 5.68
N PHE A 250 -1.46 -5.22 6.87
CA PHE A 250 -2.09 -6.08 7.85
C PHE A 250 -3.14 -5.30 8.65
N GLY A 251 -4.05 -6.00 9.34
CA GLY A 251 -5.03 -5.35 10.22
C GLY A 251 -4.50 -5.21 11.64
N MET A 252 -4.90 -4.16 12.36
CA MET A 252 -4.58 -4.00 13.77
C MET A 252 -5.81 -3.49 14.54
N SER A 253 -6.20 -4.20 15.59
CA SER A 253 -7.16 -3.75 16.60
C SER A 253 -6.43 -3.39 17.89
N GLU A 254 -7.19 -3.08 18.95
CA GLU A 254 -6.62 -2.70 20.24
C GLU A 254 -5.72 -3.81 20.80
N ASN A 255 -6.20 -5.05 20.77
CA ASN A 255 -5.54 -6.21 21.36
C ASN A 255 -4.91 -7.16 20.34
N TYR A 256 -5.26 -7.07 19.05
CA TYR A 256 -4.83 -8.04 18.05
C TYR A 256 -4.14 -7.41 16.83
N VAL A 257 -3.18 -8.15 16.30
CA VAL A 257 -2.70 -8.00 14.92
C VAL A 257 -3.36 -9.09 14.08
N VAL A 258 -3.83 -8.74 12.88
CA VAL A 258 -4.47 -9.64 11.93
C VAL A 258 -3.61 -9.76 10.68
N PHE A 259 -2.99 -10.92 10.49
CA PHE A 259 -2.23 -11.23 9.27
C PHE A 259 -3.11 -11.98 8.26
N ILE A 260 -3.11 -11.51 7.01
CA ILE A 260 -3.86 -12.08 5.89
C ILE A 260 -2.91 -12.93 5.03
N GLU A 261 -2.95 -14.25 5.20
CA GLU A 261 -2.23 -15.19 4.31
C GLU A 261 -3.07 -15.44 3.05
N GLN A 262 -2.87 -14.61 2.03
CA GLN A 262 -3.60 -14.66 0.76
C GLN A 262 -3.00 -15.67 -0.26
N PRO A 263 -3.74 -16.02 -1.34
CA PRO A 263 -3.31 -16.95 -2.37
C PRO A 263 -2.40 -16.35 -3.45
N ILE A 264 -1.82 -15.16 -3.23
CA ILE A 264 -0.70 -14.66 -4.03
C ILE A 264 0.57 -15.29 -3.47
N LYS A 265 1.12 -16.30 -4.15
CA LYS A 265 2.26 -17.09 -3.68
C LYS A 265 3.56 -16.68 -4.33
N MET A 266 4.63 -16.72 -3.55
CA MET A 266 6.00 -16.46 -3.98
C MET A 266 6.79 -17.78 -4.04
N ASP A 267 7.01 -18.32 -5.24
CA ASP A 267 7.82 -19.53 -5.42
C ASP A 267 9.31 -19.22 -5.22
N LEU A 268 9.81 -19.47 -4.01
CA LEU A 268 11.16 -19.11 -3.61
C LEU A 268 12.22 -19.79 -4.50
N PHE A 269 11.96 -21.02 -4.96
CA PHE A 269 12.87 -21.72 -5.85
C PHE A 269 12.93 -21.06 -7.23
N LYS A 270 11.77 -20.67 -7.80
CA LYS A 270 11.73 -19.90 -9.04
C LYS A 270 12.36 -18.52 -8.89
N ILE A 271 12.17 -17.83 -7.77
CA ILE A 271 12.79 -16.53 -7.52
C ILE A 271 14.31 -16.66 -7.50
N VAL A 272 14.84 -17.62 -6.72
CA VAL A 272 16.29 -17.85 -6.60
C VAL A 272 16.91 -18.31 -7.92
N THR A 273 16.27 -19.23 -8.65
CA THR A 273 16.79 -19.76 -9.93
C THR A 273 16.49 -18.87 -11.14
N GLY A 274 15.49 -17.99 -11.04
CA GLY A 274 15.02 -17.12 -12.12
C GLY A 274 16.12 -16.17 -12.62
N ARG A 275 16.94 -15.66 -11.71
CA ARG A 275 18.08 -14.80 -12.06
C ARG A 275 19.09 -15.49 -12.98
N LEU A 276 19.37 -16.78 -12.77
CA LEU A 276 20.24 -17.56 -13.65
C LEU A 276 19.66 -17.72 -15.07
N ARG A 277 18.34 -17.56 -15.20
CA ARG A 277 17.57 -17.62 -16.44
C ARG A 277 17.20 -16.23 -17.00
N GLY A 278 17.68 -15.15 -16.39
CA GLY A 278 17.40 -13.78 -16.82
C GLY A 278 15.99 -13.27 -16.49
N LYS A 279 15.35 -13.81 -15.46
CA LYS A 279 13.98 -13.49 -15.01
C LYS A 279 13.99 -12.60 -13.75
N SER A 280 13.06 -11.67 -13.63
CA SER A 280 12.86 -10.77 -12.48
C SER A 280 12.07 -11.43 -11.34
N LEU A 281 11.95 -10.74 -10.20
CA LEU A 281 11.31 -11.28 -8.99
C LEU A 281 9.82 -11.55 -9.18
N ASN A 282 9.11 -10.64 -9.87
CA ASN A 282 7.68 -10.78 -10.15
C ASN A 282 7.30 -12.08 -10.89
N GLU A 283 8.20 -12.68 -11.69
CA GLU A 283 7.94 -13.96 -12.37
C GLU A 283 7.83 -15.16 -11.41
N GLY A 284 8.31 -15.01 -10.18
CA GLY A 284 8.14 -15.98 -9.11
C GLY A 284 6.82 -15.83 -8.35
N VAL A 285 6.06 -14.77 -8.61
CA VAL A 285 4.80 -14.46 -7.92
C VAL A 285 3.62 -14.94 -8.77
N TYR A 286 2.68 -15.65 -8.18
CA TYR A 286 1.51 -16.18 -8.90
C TYR A 286 0.28 -16.31 -8.01
N TRP A 287 -0.90 -16.29 -8.63
CA TRP A 287 -2.19 -16.51 -7.96
C TRP A 287 -2.58 -17.99 -7.97
N ASP A 288 -2.97 -18.54 -6.80
CA ASP A 288 -3.52 -19.89 -6.66
C ASP A 288 -4.99 -19.85 -6.20
N PRO A 289 -5.97 -19.85 -7.13
CA PRO A 289 -7.40 -19.71 -6.78
C PRO A 289 -7.96 -20.89 -5.98
N ASN A 290 -7.24 -22.02 -5.90
CA ASN A 290 -7.70 -23.21 -5.19
C ASN A 290 -7.37 -23.14 -3.69
N GLN A 291 -6.63 -22.14 -3.23
CA GLN A 291 -6.31 -21.94 -1.83
C GLN A 291 -7.24 -20.91 -1.19
N GLU A 292 -7.75 -21.24 -0.02
CA GLU A 292 -8.47 -20.31 0.84
C GLU A 292 -7.51 -19.25 1.40
N THR A 293 -8.02 -18.04 1.60
CA THR A 293 -7.34 -16.98 2.35
C THR A 293 -7.47 -17.26 3.84
N ILE A 294 -6.40 -17.07 4.62
CA ILE A 294 -6.38 -17.34 6.06
C ILE A 294 -6.12 -16.03 6.82
N PHE A 295 -6.94 -15.75 7.83
CA PHE A 295 -6.68 -14.69 8.79
C PHE A 295 -6.11 -15.28 10.08
N HIS A 296 -4.90 -14.86 10.41
CA HIS A 296 -4.19 -15.20 11.64
C HIS A 296 -4.34 -14.06 12.63
N LEU A 297 -4.86 -14.33 13.83
CA LEU A 297 -4.93 -13.35 14.91
C LEU A 297 -3.77 -13.56 15.86
N ILE A 298 -3.09 -12.47 16.22
CA ILE A 298 -1.95 -12.47 17.12
C ILE A 298 -2.26 -11.51 18.26
N ASP A 299 -2.28 -12.04 19.48
CA ASP A 299 -2.49 -11.23 20.68
C ASP A 299 -1.25 -10.34 20.92
N LYS A 300 -1.46 -9.02 20.93
CA LYS A 300 -0.39 -8.01 21.04
C LYS A 300 0.33 -8.07 22.38
N GLN A 301 -0.37 -8.45 23.45
CA GLN A 301 0.18 -8.45 24.81
C GLN A 301 1.06 -9.68 25.05
N THR A 302 0.60 -10.84 24.59
CA THR A 302 1.28 -12.12 24.83
C THR A 302 2.23 -12.52 23.68
N GLY A 303 2.06 -11.93 22.50
CA GLY A 303 2.80 -12.27 21.28
C GLY A 303 2.46 -13.64 20.70
N LYS A 304 1.33 -14.24 21.11
CA LYS A 304 0.91 -15.57 20.68
C LYS A 304 -0.11 -15.49 19.56
N GLU A 305 0.06 -16.35 18.56
CA GLU A 305 -1.00 -16.63 17.58
C GLU A 305 -2.19 -17.30 18.30
N MET A 306 -3.40 -16.82 18.04
CA MET A 306 -4.62 -17.43 18.53
C MET A 306 -4.74 -18.85 17.97
N PRO A 307 -5.24 -19.83 18.75
CA PRO A 307 -5.36 -21.21 18.30
C PRO A 307 -6.36 -21.38 17.14
N VAL A 308 -7.33 -20.48 17.04
CA VAL A 308 -8.33 -20.46 15.97
C VAL A 308 -7.80 -19.68 14.78
N LYS A 309 -7.99 -20.26 13.59
CA LYS A 309 -7.73 -19.62 12.30
C LYS A 309 -9.03 -19.39 11.57
N TYR A 310 -9.14 -18.23 10.93
CA TYR A 310 -10.30 -17.87 10.13
C TYR A 310 -9.97 -18.06 8.66
N TYR A 311 -10.88 -18.66 7.91
CA TYR A 311 -10.72 -18.97 6.50
C TYR A 311 -11.79 -18.26 5.69
N THR A 312 -11.47 -17.82 4.49
CA THR A 312 -12.46 -17.36 3.51
C THR A 312 -12.09 -17.86 2.13
N LYS A 313 -12.99 -17.69 1.16
CA LYS A 313 -12.69 -17.97 -0.25
C LYS A 313 -11.44 -17.21 -0.69
N ALA A 314 -10.79 -17.73 -1.73
CA ALA A 314 -9.66 -17.06 -2.36
C ALA A 314 -10.03 -15.60 -2.69
N LEU A 315 -9.27 -14.67 -2.14
CA LEU A 315 -9.33 -13.24 -2.42
C LEU A 315 -7.92 -12.66 -2.30
N SER A 316 -7.66 -11.52 -2.92
CA SER A 316 -6.47 -10.72 -2.64
C SER A 316 -6.80 -9.36 -2.08
N THR A 317 -5.84 -8.77 -1.39
CA THR A 317 -5.92 -7.43 -0.81
C THR A 317 -4.53 -6.81 -0.75
N PHE A 318 -4.43 -5.51 -1.03
CA PHE A 318 -3.27 -4.70 -0.70
C PHE A 318 -3.48 -3.96 0.62
N HIS A 319 -4.62 -3.28 0.76
CA HIS A 319 -4.87 -2.37 1.88
C HIS A 319 -6.03 -2.81 2.78
N GLN A 320 -5.76 -2.83 4.08
CA GLN A 320 -6.78 -2.85 5.11
C GLN A 320 -7.29 -1.42 5.36
N ILE A 321 -8.60 -1.27 5.58
CA ILE A 321 -9.24 0.01 5.88
C ILE A 321 -9.15 0.30 7.38
N ASN A 322 -9.65 -0.62 8.20
CA ASN A 322 -9.55 -0.58 9.65
C ASN A 322 -9.81 -1.98 10.24
N ALA A 323 -9.41 -2.19 11.48
CA ALA A 323 -9.81 -3.36 12.24
C ALA A 323 -10.10 -2.96 13.69
N PHE A 324 -11.18 -3.47 14.29
CA PHE A 324 -11.55 -3.10 15.66
C PHE A 324 -12.32 -4.22 16.36
N GLU A 325 -12.36 -4.17 17.69
CA GLU A 325 -13.05 -5.16 18.52
C GLU A 325 -14.37 -4.58 19.02
N GLN A 326 -15.44 -5.36 18.91
CA GLN A 326 -16.76 -4.99 19.43
C GLN A 326 -17.60 -6.23 19.71
N ASP A 327 -18.27 -6.26 20.87
CA ASP A 327 -19.24 -7.30 21.26
C ASP A 327 -18.70 -8.74 21.16
N GLY A 328 -17.40 -8.96 21.41
CA GLY A 328 -16.75 -10.27 21.33
C GLY A 328 -16.36 -10.72 19.92
N PHE A 329 -16.38 -9.80 18.96
CA PHE A 329 -15.93 -10.01 17.58
C PHE A 329 -14.82 -9.02 17.22
N LEU A 330 -13.95 -9.42 16.29
CA LEU A 330 -13.05 -8.52 15.58
C LEU A 330 -13.64 -8.24 14.19
N MET A 331 -13.86 -6.97 13.89
CA MET A 331 -14.26 -6.50 12.57
C MET A 331 -13.00 -6.21 11.76
N LEU A 332 -12.94 -6.74 10.54
CA LEU A 332 -11.81 -6.56 9.62
C LEU A 332 -12.32 -6.01 8.29
N ASP A 333 -11.99 -4.76 8.01
CA ASP A 333 -12.42 -4.05 6.81
C ASP A 333 -11.25 -3.92 5.83
N MET A 334 -11.45 -4.31 4.58
CA MET A 334 -10.37 -4.38 3.59
C MET A 334 -10.85 -4.10 2.17
N CYS A 335 -9.96 -3.54 1.35
CA CYS A 335 -10.14 -3.50 -0.10
C CYS A 335 -9.80 -4.87 -0.69
N CYS A 336 -10.78 -5.58 -1.24
CA CYS A 336 -10.66 -6.97 -1.66
C CYS A 336 -10.91 -7.17 -3.16
N SER A 337 -10.05 -7.92 -3.85
CA SER A 337 -10.27 -8.42 -5.21
C SER A 337 -10.54 -9.93 -5.20
N ASP A 338 -11.33 -10.41 -6.15
CA ASP A 338 -11.68 -11.84 -6.29
C ASP A 338 -10.63 -12.64 -7.09
N ASP A 339 -9.55 -12.00 -7.56
CA ASP A 339 -8.39 -12.63 -8.15
C ASP A 339 -7.07 -12.10 -7.56
N GLY A 340 -5.93 -12.52 -8.09
CA GLY A 340 -4.60 -12.01 -7.73
C GLY A 340 -3.83 -11.42 -8.91
N GLN A 341 -4.50 -10.85 -9.91
CA GLN A 341 -3.85 -10.31 -11.11
C GLN A 341 -3.29 -8.89 -10.94
N SER A 342 -3.61 -8.22 -9.83
CA SER A 342 -3.27 -6.82 -9.62
C SER A 342 -1.79 -6.50 -9.81
N ILE A 343 -0.87 -7.38 -9.40
CA ILE A 343 0.57 -7.20 -9.65
C ILE A 343 0.87 -7.14 -11.16
N ASN A 344 0.29 -8.03 -11.96
CA ASN A 344 0.51 -8.04 -13.41
C ASN A 344 -0.14 -6.85 -14.11
N ASN A 345 -1.23 -6.32 -13.54
CA ASN A 345 -1.96 -5.19 -14.09
C ASN A 345 -1.09 -3.92 -14.14
N PHE A 346 -0.18 -3.73 -13.17
CA PHE A 346 0.69 -2.55 -13.04
C PHE A 346 2.04 -2.66 -13.77
N LEU A 347 2.15 -3.56 -14.75
CA LEU A 347 3.25 -3.50 -15.71
C LEU A 347 3.18 -2.18 -16.50
N ILE A 348 4.32 -1.52 -16.71
CA ILE A 348 4.40 -0.23 -17.41
C ILE A 348 3.80 -0.33 -18.82
N GLN A 349 3.97 -1.47 -19.49
CA GLN A 349 3.37 -1.68 -20.81
C GLN A 349 1.83 -1.59 -20.80
N ASN A 350 1.17 -1.97 -19.70
CA ASN A 350 -0.28 -1.87 -19.55
C ASN A 350 -0.69 -0.43 -19.24
N LEU A 351 0.06 0.24 -18.36
CA LEU A 351 -0.13 1.66 -18.01
C LEU A 351 0.11 2.62 -19.19
N ARG A 352 0.81 2.15 -20.23
CA ARG A 352 1.08 2.89 -21.47
C ARG A 352 0.16 2.47 -22.64
N GLN A 353 -0.86 1.64 -22.39
CA GLN A 353 -1.89 1.38 -23.39
C GLN A 353 -2.81 2.60 -23.54
N SER A 354 -3.35 2.77 -24.74
CA SER A 354 -4.29 3.85 -25.07
C SER A 354 -5.36 3.35 -26.04
N GLY A 355 -6.45 4.10 -26.16
CA GLY A 355 -7.58 3.75 -27.02
C GLY A 355 -8.22 2.41 -26.65
N GLU A 356 -8.62 1.63 -27.67
CA GLU A 356 -9.33 0.36 -27.47
C GLU A 356 -8.55 -0.67 -26.65
N ALA A 357 -7.20 -0.64 -26.71
CA ALA A 357 -6.37 -1.56 -25.92
C ALA A 357 -6.50 -1.29 -24.41
N LEU A 358 -6.52 -0.01 -24.04
CA LEU A 358 -6.71 0.41 -22.65
C LEU A 358 -8.11 0.06 -22.15
N ASP A 359 -9.14 0.27 -22.97
CA ASP A 359 -10.50 -0.14 -22.66
C ASP A 359 -10.58 -1.66 -22.45
N GLU A 360 -9.96 -2.48 -23.30
CA GLU A 360 -9.92 -3.93 -23.14
C GLU A 360 -9.21 -4.34 -21.84
N MET A 361 -8.07 -3.72 -21.54
CA MET A 361 -7.32 -3.96 -20.31
C MET A 361 -8.18 -3.67 -19.08
N TYR A 362 -8.79 -2.49 -19.02
CA TYR A 362 -9.64 -2.10 -17.91
C TYR A 362 -10.86 -3.01 -17.77
N ASN A 363 -11.54 -3.33 -18.88
CA ASN A 363 -12.75 -4.16 -18.85
C ASN A 363 -12.50 -5.61 -18.42
N THR A 364 -11.26 -6.08 -18.47
CA THR A 364 -10.88 -7.46 -18.08
C THR A 364 -10.21 -7.52 -16.70
N MET A 365 -10.09 -6.39 -16.01
CA MET A 365 -9.47 -6.27 -14.71
C MET A 365 -10.46 -6.54 -13.57
N SER A 366 -10.08 -7.41 -12.62
CA SER A 366 -10.78 -7.52 -11.35
C SER A 366 -10.56 -6.25 -10.51
N ARG A 367 -11.61 -5.81 -9.81
CA ARG A 367 -11.63 -4.56 -9.07
C ARG A 367 -11.65 -4.82 -7.55
N PRO A 368 -10.95 -3.98 -6.78
CA PRO A 368 -11.00 -4.04 -5.34
C PRO A 368 -12.29 -3.40 -4.81
N PHE A 369 -12.99 -4.11 -3.93
CA PHE A 369 -14.20 -3.63 -3.26
C PHE A 369 -14.05 -3.68 -1.74
N PRO A 370 -14.50 -2.65 -0.99
CA PRO A 370 -14.51 -2.65 0.47
C PRO A 370 -15.42 -3.74 1.05
N ARG A 371 -14.84 -4.66 1.83
CA ARG A 371 -15.55 -5.78 2.45
C ARG A 371 -15.22 -5.87 3.94
N ARG A 372 -16.22 -6.22 4.76
CA ARG A 372 -16.08 -6.47 6.20
C ARG A 372 -16.20 -7.96 6.50
N PHE A 373 -15.23 -8.48 7.26
CA PHE A 373 -15.29 -9.78 7.90
C PHE A 373 -15.55 -9.62 9.41
N VAL A 374 -16.38 -10.48 9.97
CA VAL A 374 -16.74 -10.49 11.40
C VAL A 374 -16.17 -11.76 12.03
N LEU A 375 -15.12 -11.62 12.84
CA LEU A 375 -14.33 -12.73 13.37
C LEU A 375 -14.67 -12.96 14.85
N PRO A 376 -15.38 -14.04 15.22
CA PRO A 376 -15.75 -14.32 16.61
C PRO A 376 -14.53 -14.66 17.47
N LEU A 377 -14.25 -13.86 18.52
CA LEU A 377 -13.05 -14.03 19.35
C LEU A 377 -13.19 -15.17 20.37
N ASN A 378 -14.41 -15.47 20.80
CA ASN A 378 -14.70 -16.45 21.85
C ASN A 378 -15.11 -17.80 21.27
N ILE A 379 -14.11 -18.60 20.86
CA ILE A 379 -14.31 -19.97 20.39
C ILE A 379 -13.78 -20.95 21.43
N THR A 380 -14.62 -21.86 21.89
CA THR A 380 -14.28 -22.85 22.93
C THR A 380 -14.52 -24.27 22.43
N SER A 381 -14.16 -25.25 23.25
CA SER A 381 -14.48 -26.66 22.96
C SER A 381 -15.98 -26.97 22.91
N GLU A 382 -16.81 -26.08 23.45
CA GLU A 382 -18.28 -26.20 23.50
C GLU A 382 -18.97 -25.48 22.33
N THR A 383 -18.23 -24.69 21.54
CA THR A 383 -18.77 -24.01 20.37
C THR A 383 -19.32 -25.02 19.36
N LEU A 384 -20.59 -24.84 18.99
CA LEU A 384 -21.28 -25.72 18.06
C LEU A 384 -20.68 -25.59 16.64
N LEU A 385 -20.49 -26.74 16.00
CA LEU A 385 -20.02 -26.81 14.61
C LEU A 385 -21.16 -26.53 13.63
N GLU A 386 -20.81 -26.09 12.42
CA GLU A 386 -21.72 -25.83 11.30
C GLU A 386 -22.83 -24.81 11.59
N GLN A 387 -22.64 -23.97 12.61
CA GLN A 387 -23.52 -22.86 12.94
C GLN A 387 -22.84 -21.53 12.66
N ASN A 388 -23.61 -20.56 12.17
CA ASN A 388 -23.15 -19.19 12.07
C ASN A 388 -22.99 -18.60 13.47
N LEU A 389 -21.76 -18.22 13.82
CA LEU A 389 -21.40 -17.63 15.09
C LEU A 389 -21.55 -16.11 15.09
N ASN A 390 -21.72 -15.48 13.93
CA ASN A 390 -22.01 -14.06 13.87
C ASN A 390 -23.46 -13.82 14.33
N THR A 391 -23.62 -13.26 15.52
CA THR A 391 -24.91 -12.97 16.16
C THR A 391 -25.40 -11.55 15.91
N ARG A 392 -24.66 -10.75 15.13
CA ARG A 392 -25.01 -9.36 14.84
C ARG A 392 -26.22 -9.27 13.91
N PRO A 393 -27.29 -8.53 14.28
CA PRO A 393 -28.51 -8.47 13.47
C PRO A 393 -28.36 -7.60 12.21
N ASP A 394 -27.40 -6.69 12.20
CA ASP A 394 -27.13 -5.69 11.16
C ASP A 394 -26.07 -6.13 10.14
N SER A 395 -25.51 -7.34 10.29
CA SER A 395 -24.43 -7.85 9.45
C SER A 395 -24.89 -9.02 8.59
N THR A 396 -24.55 -8.99 7.30
CA THR A 396 -24.77 -10.14 6.39
C THR A 396 -23.58 -11.10 6.33
N ALA A 397 -22.44 -10.74 6.92
CA ALA A 397 -21.28 -11.61 7.06
C ALA A 397 -21.63 -12.84 7.94
N THR A 398 -21.04 -13.99 7.62
CA THR A 398 -21.21 -15.22 8.40
C THR A 398 -19.86 -15.72 8.89
N ALA A 399 -19.85 -16.42 10.02
CA ALA A 399 -18.67 -17.05 10.59
C ALA A 399 -19.04 -18.46 11.07
N VAL A 400 -18.85 -19.47 10.22
CA VAL A 400 -19.28 -20.85 10.47
C VAL A 400 -18.13 -21.68 11.02
N CYS A 401 -18.30 -22.23 12.22
CA CYS A 401 -17.30 -23.10 12.84
C CYS A 401 -17.23 -24.46 12.12
N ARG A 402 -16.17 -24.71 11.34
CA ARG A 402 -15.97 -25.99 10.64
C ARG A 402 -15.36 -27.04 11.57
N THR A 403 -14.39 -26.62 12.37
CA THR A 403 -13.73 -27.45 13.39
C THR A 403 -13.39 -26.60 14.60
N LYS A 404 -12.98 -27.22 15.71
CA LYS A 404 -12.63 -26.52 16.96
C LYS A 404 -11.61 -25.38 16.79
N ASN A 405 -10.77 -25.44 15.75
CA ASN A 405 -9.71 -24.45 15.50
C ASN A 405 -9.88 -23.72 14.15
N GLN A 406 -11.01 -23.90 13.45
CA GLN A 406 -11.21 -23.35 12.12
C GLN A 406 -12.63 -22.79 11.96
N VAL A 407 -12.69 -21.50 11.64
CA VAL A 407 -13.95 -20.80 11.33
C VAL A 407 -13.89 -20.35 9.89
N PHE A 408 -14.92 -20.65 9.11
CA PHE A 408 -15.05 -20.17 7.74
C PHE A 408 -15.95 -18.93 7.70
N CYS A 409 -15.42 -17.84 7.18
CA CYS A 409 -16.04 -16.55 7.16
C CYS A 409 -16.49 -16.19 5.75
N THR A 410 -17.70 -15.64 5.63
CA THR A 410 -18.09 -14.80 4.50
C THR A 410 -18.01 -13.34 4.90
N PHE A 411 -18.06 -12.45 3.93
CA PHE A 411 -18.02 -11.01 4.15
C PHE A 411 -19.40 -10.38 3.97
N GLU A 412 -19.51 -9.13 4.39
CA GLU A 412 -20.51 -8.19 3.91
C GLU A 412 -19.84 -7.05 3.13
N ASP A 413 -20.52 -6.53 2.12
CA ASP A 413 -20.04 -5.37 1.38
C ASP A 413 -20.28 -4.09 2.19
N LEU A 414 -19.26 -3.22 2.20
CA LEU A 414 -19.27 -1.92 2.89
C LEU A 414 -19.73 -0.77 1.98
N HIS A 415 -20.42 -1.10 0.90
CA HIS A 415 -20.84 -0.18 -0.15
C HIS A 415 -22.16 -0.63 -0.79
N GLY A 416 -22.85 0.32 -1.42
CA GLY A 416 -23.96 0.04 -2.35
C GLY A 416 -23.49 -0.49 -3.71
N GLU A 417 -24.43 -0.91 -4.54
CA GLU A 417 -24.15 -1.43 -5.89
C GLU A 417 -23.53 -0.39 -6.84
N ASP A 418 -23.79 0.89 -6.57
CA ASP A 418 -23.34 2.07 -7.32
C ASP A 418 -21.82 2.30 -7.28
N LEU A 419 -21.09 1.75 -6.28
CA LEU A 419 -19.62 1.86 -6.25
C LEU A 419 -18.97 1.18 -7.47
N LYS A 420 -19.65 0.22 -8.10
CA LYS A 420 -19.18 -0.46 -9.33
C LYS A 420 -18.98 0.53 -10.48
N ASP A 421 -19.74 1.62 -10.51
CA ASP A 421 -19.65 2.65 -11.54
C ASP A 421 -18.42 3.56 -11.37
N TYR A 422 -17.73 3.47 -10.23
CA TYR A 422 -16.49 4.18 -9.90
C TYR A 422 -15.26 3.25 -9.86
N GLY A 423 -15.40 2.02 -10.34
CA GLY A 423 -14.28 1.09 -10.47
C GLY A 423 -13.83 0.44 -9.16
N GLY A 424 -14.66 0.48 -8.11
CA GLY A 424 -14.29 -0.01 -6.78
C GLY A 424 -13.62 1.07 -5.94
N LEU A 425 -12.85 0.65 -4.93
CA LEU A 425 -12.15 1.57 -4.03
C LEU A 425 -10.81 0.98 -3.60
N GLU A 426 -9.77 1.80 -3.68
CA GLU A 426 -8.42 1.53 -3.17
C GLU A 426 -7.79 2.79 -2.57
N PHE A 427 -6.59 2.67 -2.01
CA PHE A 427 -5.94 3.71 -1.22
C PHE A 427 -6.84 4.21 -0.07
N PRO A 428 -7.32 3.30 0.80
CA PRO A 428 -8.24 3.67 1.87
C PRO A 428 -7.54 4.50 2.94
N HIS A 429 -8.26 5.49 3.48
CA HIS A 429 -7.83 6.31 4.59
C HIS A 429 -8.99 6.58 5.54
N ILE A 430 -8.71 6.71 6.83
CA ILE A 430 -9.71 7.05 7.88
C ILE A 430 -9.21 8.23 8.71
N ASN A 431 -10.01 8.68 9.68
CA ASN A 431 -9.52 9.50 10.79
C ASN A 431 -8.64 8.65 11.73
N TYR A 432 -7.45 8.27 11.25
CA TYR A 432 -6.59 7.26 11.86
C TYR A 432 -6.20 7.64 13.29
N ALA A 433 -5.91 8.91 13.54
CA ALA A 433 -5.48 9.42 14.84
C ALA A 433 -6.52 9.17 15.96
N ARG A 434 -7.83 9.23 15.66
CA ARG A 434 -8.89 9.01 16.65
C ARG A 434 -9.53 7.62 16.58
N TYR A 435 -9.60 7.02 15.39
CA TYR A 435 -10.46 5.87 15.08
C TYR A 435 -9.74 4.61 14.56
N ASN A 436 -8.42 4.64 14.33
CA ASN A 436 -7.68 3.38 14.14
C ASN A 436 -7.89 2.51 15.40
N THR A 437 -8.04 1.21 15.17
CA THR A 437 -8.35 0.19 16.21
C THR A 437 -9.73 0.26 16.87
N LYS A 438 -10.59 1.22 16.49
CA LYS A 438 -11.89 1.49 17.12
C LYS A 438 -13.07 1.43 16.14
N PRO A 439 -14.30 1.24 16.63
CA PRO A 439 -15.50 1.43 15.82
C PRO A 439 -15.51 2.82 15.18
N TYR A 440 -15.88 2.89 13.90
CA TYR A 440 -15.80 4.09 13.06
C TYR A 440 -16.93 4.07 12.02
N ARG A 441 -17.19 5.22 11.39
CA ARG A 441 -18.29 5.40 10.43
C ARG A 441 -17.79 5.76 9.02
N TYR A 442 -16.72 6.53 8.90
CA TYR A 442 -16.30 7.09 7.62
C TYR A 442 -14.92 6.59 7.19
N TYR A 443 -14.82 6.24 5.92
CA TYR A 443 -13.54 6.05 5.25
C TYR A 443 -13.53 6.75 3.89
N TYR A 444 -12.34 7.05 3.43
CA TYR A 444 -12.05 7.76 2.20
C TYR A 444 -11.18 6.88 1.31
N GLY A 445 -11.24 7.07 -0.01
CA GLY A 445 -10.34 6.36 -0.93
C GLY A 445 -10.43 6.91 -2.35
N CYS A 446 -9.69 6.29 -3.26
CA CYS A 446 -9.78 6.57 -4.68
C CYS A 446 -10.70 5.56 -5.37
N GLY A 447 -11.56 6.05 -6.27
CA GLY A 447 -12.24 5.22 -7.26
C GLY A 447 -11.29 4.90 -8.41
N PHE A 448 -11.23 3.62 -8.80
CA PHE A 448 -10.34 3.12 -9.84
C PHE A 448 -11.12 2.77 -11.11
N ARG A 449 -11.84 3.73 -11.70
CA ARG A 449 -12.43 3.54 -13.04
C ARG A 449 -11.38 3.68 -14.16
N HIS A 450 -10.13 3.47 -13.79
CA HIS A 450 -8.94 3.46 -14.62
C HIS A 450 -7.90 2.56 -13.92
N LEU A 451 -6.76 2.28 -14.57
CA LEU A 451 -5.57 1.70 -13.92
C LEU A 451 -5.00 2.56 -12.78
N VAL A 452 -5.44 3.80 -12.64
CA VAL A 452 -5.09 4.73 -11.56
C VAL A 452 -6.37 5.29 -10.94
N GLY A 453 -6.26 6.01 -9.83
CA GLY A 453 -7.39 6.73 -9.25
C GLY A 453 -7.88 7.84 -10.17
N ASP A 454 -9.19 7.91 -10.39
CA ASP A 454 -9.85 8.94 -11.23
C ASP A 454 -10.94 9.73 -10.49
N SER A 455 -11.15 9.40 -9.22
CA SER A 455 -12.14 10.01 -8.35
C SER A 455 -11.74 9.83 -6.90
N LEU A 456 -12.16 10.76 -6.04
CA LEU A 456 -12.10 10.62 -4.60
C LEU A 456 -13.48 10.20 -4.12
N ILE A 457 -13.53 9.34 -3.11
CA ILE A 457 -14.77 8.79 -2.56
C ILE A 457 -14.73 8.92 -1.04
N LYS A 458 -15.84 9.38 -0.44
CA LYS A 458 -16.13 9.29 0.99
C LYS A 458 -17.28 8.32 1.18
N MET A 459 -17.06 7.27 1.96
CA MET A 459 -18.05 6.24 2.27
C MET A 459 -18.63 6.44 3.67
N ASP A 460 -19.94 6.26 3.83
CA ASP A 460 -20.65 6.20 5.12
C ASP A 460 -21.08 4.76 5.41
N LEU A 461 -20.53 4.16 6.47
CA LEU A 461 -20.82 2.77 6.82
C LEU A 461 -22.24 2.54 7.34
N GLU A 462 -22.90 3.56 7.89
CA GLU A 462 -24.27 3.40 8.40
C GLU A 462 -25.29 3.33 7.27
N SER A 463 -25.19 4.24 6.29
CA SER A 463 -26.12 4.27 5.15
C SER A 463 -25.67 3.40 3.98
N LYS A 464 -24.37 3.05 3.92
CA LYS A 464 -23.68 2.46 2.75
C LYS A 464 -23.71 3.34 1.49
N GLU A 465 -24.06 4.61 1.65
CA GLU A 465 -23.99 5.63 0.60
C GLU A 465 -22.61 6.29 0.58
N PHE A 466 -22.32 7.03 -0.49
CA PHE A 466 -21.06 7.74 -0.62
C PHE A 466 -21.17 9.07 -1.35
N LYS A 467 -20.16 9.90 -1.15
CA LYS A 467 -19.95 11.16 -1.87
C LYS A 467 -18.73 11.02 -2.77
N VAL A 468 -18.78 11.66 -3.92
CA VAL A 468 -17.70 11.60 -4.91
C VAL A 468 -17.26 12.99 -5.31
N TRP A 469 -15.95 13.20 -5.33
CA TRP A 469 -15.32 14.30 -6.04
C TRP A 469 -14.65 13.73 -7.29
N ARG A 470 -15.03 14.24 -8.45
CA ARG A 470 -14.49 13.80 -9.74
C ARG A 470 -14.63 14.93 -10.75
N GLN A 471 -13.60 15.08 -11.59
CA GLN A 471 -13.69 15.87 -12.81
C GLN A 471 -12.99 15.13 -13.96
N PRO A 472 -13.42 15.29 -15.22
CA PRO A 472 -12.74 14.71 -16.36
C PRO A 472 -11.26 15.10 -16.42
N ASP A 473 -10.41 14.14 -16.79
CA ASP A 473 -8.96 14.30 -17.01
C ASP A 473 -8.15 14.73 -15.77
N LEU A 474 -8.73 14.57 -14.57
CA LEU A 474 -8.08 14.82 -13.28
C LEU A 474 -7.92 13.51 -12.51
N TYR A 475 -6.70 13.23 -12.06
CA TYR A 475 -6.33 11.95 -11.43
C TYR A 475 -5.87 12.18 -9.99
N PRO A 476 -6.74 11.98 -8.99
CA PRO A 476 -6.40 12.21 -7.60
C PRO A 476 -5.44 11.16 -7.06
N SER A 477 -4.47 11.60 -6.27
CA SER A 477 -3.69 10.74 -5.38
C SER A 477 -4.53 10.27 -4.19
N GLU A 478 -4.02 9.31 -3.43
CA GLU A 478 -4.59 8.88 -2.14
C GLU A 478 -5.06 10.08 -1.27
N PRO A 479 -6.32 10.05 -0.76
CA PRO A 479 -6.84 11.08 0.13
C PRO A 479 -6.24 10.95 1.53
N VAL A 480 -5.70 12.04 2.06
CA VAL A 480 -5.18 12.11 3.44
C VAL A 480 -6.13 12.96 4.29
N PHE A 481 -6.71 12.35 5.32
CA PHE A 481 -7.58 13.05 6.27
C PHE A 481 -6.78 13.86 7.29
N ILE A 482 -7.19 15.11 7.52
CA ILE A 482 -6.67 15.98 8.57
C ILE A 482 -7.80 16.45 9.45
N LEU A 483 -7.69 16.09 10.73
CA LEU A 483 -8.64 16.47 11.77
C LEU A 483 -8.62 17.98 12.03
N SER A 484 -9.81 18.60 12.14
CA SER A 484 -9.92 19.98 12.61
C SER A 484 -9.51 20.09 14.10
N PRO A 485 -8.85 21.17 14.55
CA PRO A 485 -8.49 21.35 15.96
C PRO A 485 -9.68 21.29 16.92
N ASN A 486 -10.86 21.72 16.46
CA ASN A 486 -12.10 21.74 17.24
C ASN A 486 -13.07 20.61 16.84
N ALA A 487 -12.58 19.55 16.20
CA ALA A 487 -13.40 18.46 15.70
C ALA A 487 -14.21 17.77 16.81
N VAL A 488 -15.52 17.69 16.61
CA VAL A 488 -16.48 16.98 17.48
C VAL A 488 -16.87 15.66 16.83
N GLU A 489 -17.20 15.68 15.55
CA GLU A 489 -17.58 14.50 14.78
C GLU A 489 -16.37 13.85 14.08
N GLU A 490 -16.56 12.61 13.63
CA GLU A 490 -15.51 11.79 13.03
C GLU A 490 -14.93 12.40 11.75
N ASP A 491 -15.78 13.04 10.95
CA ASP A 491 -15.47 13.66 9.66
C ASP A 491 -15.30 15.19 9.74
N ASP A 492 -15.15 15.76 10.94
CA ASP A 492 -14.84 17.18 11.14
C ASP A 492 -13.36 17.45 10.81
N GLY A 493 -13.10 17.81 9.55
CA GLY A 493 -11.75 18.01 9.06
C GLY A 493 -11.70 18.30 7.56
N VAL A 494 -10.54 18.08 6.96
CA VAL A 494 -10.33 18.19 5.51
C VAL A 494 -9.71 16.93 4.94
N ILE A 495 -9.89 16.74 3.64
CA ILE A 495 -9.15 15.77 2.83
C ILE A 495 -8.16 16.52 1.94
N LEU A 496 -6.90 16.10 1.97
CA LEU A 496 -5.88 16.53 1.04
C LEU A 496 -5.65 15.45 -0.02
N SER A 497 -5.57 15.86 -1.29
CA SER A 497 -5.17 14.97 -2.39
C SER A 497 -4.42 15.78 -3.45
N VAL A 498 -3.37 15.21 -4.03
CA VAL A 498 -2.68 15.83 -5.17
C VAL A 498 -3.39 15.39 -6.44
N ILE A 499 -3.87 16.34 -7.23
CA ILE A 499 -4.57 16.09 -8.47
C ILE A 499 -3.58 16.18 -9.62
N ILE A 500 -3.23 15.03 -10.18
CA ILE A 500 -2.32 14.91 -11.32
C ILE A 500 -3.13 15.12 -12.60
N THR A 501 -2.53 15.83 -13.55
CA THR A 501 -3.15 16.20 -14.83
C THR A 501 -2.19 15.91 -15.98
N THR A 502 -2.73 15.63 -17.17
CA THR A 502 -1.93 15.34 -18.36
C THR A 502 -1.56 16.58 -19.17
N ASP A 503 -2.38 17.64 -19.11
CA ASP A 503 -2.29 18.85 -19.94
C ASP A 503 -2.45 20.18 -19.16
N LYS A 504 -2.83 20.10 -17.88
CA LYS A 504 -3.03 21.23 -16.97
C LYS A 504 -1.91 21.30 -15.91
N SER A 505 -1.96 22.32 -15.05
CA SER A 505 -1.13 22.39 -13.86
C SER A 505 -1.64 21.41 -12.79
N THR A 506 -0.77 20.53 -12.31
CA THR A 506 -1.03 19.70 -11.13
C THR A 506 -1.32 20.61 -9.92
N PHE A 507 -2.19 20.18 -9.00
CA PHE A 507 -2.51 20.99 -7.83
C PHE A 507 -2.78 20.14 -6.59
N LEU A 508 -2.53 20.71 -5.41
CA LEU A 508 -3.06 20.16 -4.16
C LEU A 508 -4.51 20.59 -4.00
N LEU A 509 -5.42 19.62 -3.86
CA LEU A 509 -6.83 19.83 -3.57
C LEU A 509 -7.09 19.75 -2.07
N VAL A 510 -7.95 20.64 -1.56
CA VAL A 510 -8.48 20.63 -0.20
C VAL A 510 -9.99 20.48 -0.26
N LEU A 511 -10.51 19.35 0.21
CA LEU A 511 -11.95 19.12 0.36
C LEU A 511 -12.35 19.25 1.83
N ASP A 512 -13.54 19.76 2.08
CA ASP A 512 -14.20 19.62 3.38
C ASP A 512 -14.57 18.14 3.59
N ALA A 513 -14.11 17.52 4.67
CA ALA A 513 -14.26 16.08 4.84
C ALA A 513 -15.71 15.65 5.12
N LYS A 514 -16.60 16.58 5.49
CA LYS A 514 -18.01 16.33 5.81
C LYS A 514 -18.90 16.40 4.57
N THR A 515 -18.88 17.56 3.92
CA THR A 515 -19.63 17.87 2.70
C THR A 515 -19.02 17.23 1.46
N PHE A 516 -17.70 17.02 1.46
CA PHE A 516 -16.89 16.56 0.33
C PHE A 516 -16.83 17.56 -0.84
N GLU A 517 -17.12 18.82 -0.54
CA GLU A 517 -17.00 19.94 -1.46
C GLU A 517 -15.60 20.56 -1.42
N GLU A 518 -15.18 21.15 -2.52
CA GLU A 518 -13.87 21.79 -2.62
C GLU A 518 -13.85 23.12 -1.87
N LEU A 519 -12.93 23.24 -0.92
CA LEU A 519 -12.67 24.49 -0.19
C LEU A 519 -11.69 25.36 -0.95
N GLY A 520 -10.64 24.75 -1.49
CA GLY A 520 -9.62 25.43 -2.27
C GLY A 520 -8.58 24.47 -2.84
N ARG A 521 -7.66 25.04 -3.63
CA ARG A 521 -6.56 24.31 -4.24
C ARG A 521 -5.31 25.17 -4.36
N ALA A 522 -4.16 24.53 -4.46
CA ALA A 522 -2.86 25.16 -4.69
C ALA A 522 -2.21 24.61 -5.95
N GLU A 523 -2.19 25.40 -7.03
CA GLU A 523 -1.65 25.02 -8.33
C GLU A 523 -0.12 25.08 -8.34
N VAL A 524 0.51 23.98 -8.75
CA VAL A 524 1.95 23.80 -8.81
C VAL A 524 2.43 24.01 -10.25
N PRO A 525 3.45 24.86 -10.50
CA PRO A 525 3.92 25.14 -11.86
C PRO A 525 4.92 24.08 -12.37
N VAL A 526 4.80 22.83 -11.94
CA VAL A 526 5.59 21.68 -12.43
C VAL A 526 4.72 20.43 -12.53
N ASN A 527 5.16 19.47 -13.34
CA ASN A 527 4.51 18.18 -13.46
C ASN A 527 4.88 17.28 -12.28
N ILE A 528 3.90 16.54 -11.75
CA ILE A 528 4.09 15.56 -10.69
C ILE A 528 3.65 14.19 -11.23
N PRO A 529 4.46 13.14 -11.12
CA PRO A 529 4.09 11.80 -11.55
C PRO A 529 3.08 11.18 -10.59
N TYR A 530 2.32 10.19 -11.06
CA TYR A 530 1.35 9.50 -10.21
C TYR A 530 2.07 8.57 -9.22
N GLY A 531 1.94 8.87 -7.93
CA GLY A 531 2.60 8.19 -6.80
C GLY A 531 1.68 7.24 -6.02
N PHE A 532 2.13 6.82 -4.84
CA PHE A 532 1.42 5.84 -4.00
C PHE A 532 0.84 6.46 -2.74
N HIS A 533 1.67 6.63 -1.70
CA HIS A 533 1.21 6.95 -0.36
C HIS A 533 1.77 8.27 0.16
N GLY A 534 1.10 8.80 1.18
CA GLY A 534 1.57 9.97 1.90
C GLY A 534 1.07 10.05 3.32
N VAL A 535 1.62 11.03 4.04
CA VAL A 535 1.27 11.33 5.42
C VAL A 535 1.27 12.84 5.62
N PHE A 536 0.38 13.32 6.49
CA PHE A 536 0.45 14.70 6.95
C PHE A 536 1.34 14.81 8.20
N ASN A 537 2.40 15.59 8.11
CA ASN A 537 3.26 15.97 9.23
C ASN A 537 2.77 17.31 9.79
N SER A 538 2.04 17.30 10.90
CA SER A 538 1.60 18.51 11.58
C SER A 538 2.79 19.27 12.18
N SER A 539 2.87 20.57 11.93
CA SER A 539 3.81 21.47 12.61
C SER A 539 3.16 21.99 13.89
N ALA A 540 3.94 22.00 14.98
CA ALA A 540 3.48 22.49 16.28
C ALA A 540 3.20 24.00 16.29
#